data_AF-A0A7Z0DAT8-F1
#
_entry.id   AF-A0A7Z0DAT8-F1
#
_cell.length_a   1.000
_cell.length_b   1.000
_cell.length_c   1.000
_cell.angle_alpha   90.00
_cell.angle_beta   90.00
_cell.angle_gamma   90.00
#
_symmetry.space_group_name_H-M   'P 1'
#
loop_
_entity.id
_entity.type
_entity.pdbx_description
1 polymer ?
#
loop_
_entity_poly.entity_id
_entity_poly.type
_entity_poly.pdbx_seq_one_letter_code
_entity_poly.pdbx_strand_id
1 'polypeptide(L)'
;MTLTLDQIRDTKFHVAKRGGYEVTEVDRFVDQVEESFGQLTEENGSLKKQVDSLKSAQTNSARVSQQQPQQQPQNDQATAKLTEENAALKKQVEQLRAQAQRATQEREQEQTRVAPAQPAATATASSGTEKLVVSTTPEASAAVVRLVQLHTEQAERLVGEAESEARRKVDEANQKAHQITTDARTRADRIESEARVSAEKVTDEAKRGADDLGRQVEARRTELFADLEDERDRLQSAVAQLRTFEDKYRRSFSSQLRSTLDSVEKAVIEPSDAPALAGGGSGNQAASGSSGGPQAVGATSTPRLDALLGDNNR
;
A
#
# COMPACT_ATOMS: atom_id res chain seq x y z
N MET A 1 24.86 -1.03 -14.24
CA MET A 1 24.75 -0.04 -13.16
C MET A 1 23.81 1.03 -13.66
N THR A 2 22.59 1.09 -13.14
CA THR A 2 21.57 2.07 -13.51
C THR A 2 21.74 3.31 -12.66
N LEU A 3 21.62 4.50 -13.25
CA LEU A 3 21.65 5.76 -12.52
C LEU A 3 20.52 5.78 -11.47
N THR A 4 20.80 6.30 -10.27
CA THR A 4 19.75 6.58 -9.27
C THR A 4 19.07 7.90 -9.57
N LEU A 5 17.86 8.12 -9.03
CA LEU A 5 17.10 9.37 -9.23
C LEU A 5 17.93 10.62 -8.89
N ASP A 6 18.74 10.53 -7.83
CA ASP A 6 19.65 11.61 -7.41
C ASP A 6 20.81 11.84 -8.39
N GLN A 7 21.28 10.80 -9.09
CA GLN A 7 22.36 10.93 -10.07
C GLN A 7 21.89 11.56 -11.37
N ILE A 8 20.61 11.39 -11.73
CA ILE A 8 20.00 12.05 -12.89
C ILE A 8 19.76 13.54 -12.59
N ARG A 9 19.41 13.88 -11.34
CA ARG A 9 19.29 15.26 -10.85
C ARG A 9 20.61 16.02 -10.85
N ASP A 10 21.69 15.35 -10.47
CA ASP A 10 23.02 15.98 -10.39
C ASP A 10 23.74 16.05 -11.74
N THR A 11 23.22 15.39 -12.79
CA THR A 11 23.81 15.48 -14.13
C THR A 11 23.52 16.84 -14.78
N LYS A 12 24.55 17.69 -14.85
CA LYS A 12 24.52 18.98 -15.54
C LYS A 12 25.07 18.85 -16.96
N PHE A 13 24.24 19.12 -17.96
CA PHE A 13 24.68 19.17 -19.36
C PHE A 13 25.26 20.55 -19.71
N HIS A 14 26.35 20.58 -20.48
CA HIS A 14 26.98 21.83 -20.92
C HIS A 14 26.50 22.24 -22.32
N VAL A 15 26.20 23.53 -22.51
CA VAL A 15 25.70 24.08 -23.77
C VAL A 15 26.78 24.04 -24.85
N ALA A 16 26.57 23.25 -25.91
CA ALA A 16 27.43 23.29 -27.08
C ALA A 16 27.04 24.48 -27.98
N LYS A 17 27.98 25.41 -28.20
CA LYS A 17 27.76 26.68 -28.94
C LYS A 17 27.37 26.53 -30.43
N ARG A 18 27.29 25.32 -30.99
CA ARG A 18 26.84 25.06 -32.37
C ARG A 18 26.41 23.59 -32.51
N GLY A 19 25.10 23.36 -32.67
CA GLY A 19 24.54 22.03 -33.01
C GLY A 19 24.29 21.08 -31.83
N GLY A 20 24.26 21.56 -30.59
CA GLY A 20 23.89 20.75 -29.41
C GLY A 20 22.38 20.69 -29.17
N TYR A 21 21.96 19.72 -28.33
CA TYR A 21 20.61 19.69 -27.79
C TYR A 21 20.30 20.98 -27.02
N GLU A 22 19.08 21.47 -27.20
CA GLU A 22 18.61 22.71 -26.58
C GLU A 22 18.43 22.47 -25.07
N VAL A 23 18.85 23.44 -24.25
CA VAL A 23 18.94 23.26 -22.79
C VAL A 23 17.56 23.04 -22.18
N THR A 24 16.54 23.77 -22.64
CA THR A 24 15.18 23.63 -22.12
C THR A 24 14.51 22.32 -22.56
N GLU A 25 14.84 21.78 -23.73
CA GLU A 25 14.40 20.45 -24.18
C GLU A 25 15.06 19.33 -23.38
N VAL A 26 16.34 19.48 -23.03
CA VAL A 26 17.07 18.53 -22.17
C VAL A 26 16.51 18.55 -20.75
N ASP A 27 16.26 19.73 -20.19
CA ASP A 27 15.66 19.88 -18.84
C ASP A 27 14.27 19.23 -18.79
N ARG A 28 13.42 19.49 -19.80
CA ARG A 28 12.09 18.87 -19.89
C ARG A 28 12.15 17.34 -20.05
N PHE A 29 13.13 16.83 -20.78
CA PHE A 29 13.35 15.40 -20.92
C PHE A 29 13.81 14.77 -19.60
N VAL A 30 14.69 15.46 -18.86
CA VAL A 30 15.14 15.04 -17.53
C VAL A 30 13.96 14.98 -16.55
N ASP A 31 13.08 15.98 -16.54
CA ASP A 31 11.85 15.96 -15.72
C ASP A 31 10.96 14.73 -16.03
N GLN A 32 10.77 14.41 -17.32
CA GLN A 32 9.97 13.26 -17.74
C GLN A 32 10.63 11.91 -17.37
N VAL A 33 11.97 11.83 -17.44
CA VAL A 33 12.72 10.66 -17.01
C VAL A 33 12.64 10.48 -15.50
N GLU A 34 12.68 11.56 -14.72
CA GLU A 34 12.48 11.50 -13.27
C GLU A 34 11.10 10.97 -12.89
N GLU A 35 10.05 11.48 -13.53
CA GLU A 35 8.68 11.03 -13.28
C GLU A 35 8.53 9.54 -13.62
N SER A 36 9.02 9.11 -14.78
CA SER A 36 8.96 7.71 -15.20
C SER A 36 9.79 6.78 -14.32
N PHE A 37 10.97 7.23 -13.87
CA PHE A 37 11.83 6.44 -13.00
C PHE A 37 11.28 6.35 -11.56
N GLY A 38 10.61 7.40 -11.09
CA GLY A 38 9.85 7.42 -9.85
C GLY A 38 8.71 6.39 -9.89
N GLN A 39 7.89 6.43 -10.94
CA GLN A 39 6.82 5.46 -11.17
C GLN A 39 7.36 4.02 -11.22
N LEU A 40 8.47 3.79 -11.93
CA LEU A 40 9.09 2.46 -12.04
C LEU A 40 9.66 1.98 -10.69
N THR A 41 10.15 2.88 -9.85
CA THR A 41 10.66 2.55 -8.51
C THR A 41 9.51 2.18 -7.57
N GLU A 42 8.40 2.93 -7.61
CA GLU A 42 7.19 2.62 -6.87
C GLU A 42 6.57 1.29 -7.31
N GLU A 43 6.48 1.05 -8.62
CA GLU A 43 5.99 -0.22 -9.18
C GLU A 43 6.86 -1.40 -8.76
N ASN A 44 8.20 -1.27 -8.84
CA ASN A 44 9.11 -2.29 -8.33
C ASN A 44 8.97 -2.52 -6.82
N GLY A 45 8.74 -1.46 -6.04
CA GLY A 45 8.46 -1.55 -4.61
C GLY A 45 7.15 -2.28 -4.32
N SER A 46 6.10 -1.98 -5.07
CA SER A 46 4.79 -2.63 -4.99
C SER A 46 4.88 -4.11 -5.38
N LEU A 47 5.54 -4.42 -6.49
CA LEU A 47 5.76 -5.80 -6.96
C LEU A 47 6.57 -6.62 -5.96
N LYS A 48 7.63 -6.06 -5.35
CA LYS A 48 8.37 -6.73 -4.29
C LYS A 48 7.50 -7.03 -3.07
N LYS A 49 6.67 -6.09 -2.63
CA LYS A 49 5.70 -6.32 -1.54
C LYS A 49 4.69 -7.42 -1.89
N GLN A 50 4.23 -7.47 -3.14
CA GLN A 50 3.34 -8.55 -3.62
C GLN A 50 4.06 -9.90 -3.64
N VAL A 51 5.32 -9.95 -4.08
CA VAL A 51 6.11 -11.19 -4.05
C VAL A 51 6.38 -11.64 -2.63
N ASP A 52 6.70 -10.73 -1.71
CA ASP A 52 6.96 -11.06 -0.31
C ASP A 52 5.68 -11.53 0.41
N SER A 53 4.52 -10.96 0.10
CA SER A 53 3.24 -11.41 0.65
C SER A 53 2.83 -12.78 0.10
N LEU A 54 3.00 -13.01 -1.20
CA LEU A 54 2.77 -14.31 -1.84
C LEU A 54 3.73 -15.38 -1.30
N LYS A 55 5.01 -15.04 -1.16
CA LYS A 55 6.03 -15.93 -0.61
C LYS A 55 5.74 -16.25 0.86
N SER A 56 5.32 -15.28 1.65
CA SER A 56 4.89 -15.46 3.05
C SER A 56 3.66 -16.36 3.15
N ALA A 57 2.67 -16.14 2.29
CA ALA A 57 1.48 -17.01 2.19
C ALA A 57 1.87 -18.43 1.77
N GLN A 58 2.80 -18.60 0.83
CA GLN A 58 3.29 -19.90 0.39
C GLN A 58 4.09 -20.62 1.48
N THR A 59 4.94 -19.92 2.24
CA THR A 59 5.64 -20.50 3.40
C THR A 59 4.70 -20.83 4.55
N ASN A 60 3.64 -20.04 4.76
CA ASN A 60 2.61 -20.36 5.76
C ASN A 60 1.80 -21.57 5.34
N SER A 61 1.44 -21.70 4.06
CA SER A 61 0.83 -22.93 3.52
C SER A 61 1.75 -24.15 3.68
N ALA A 62 3.07 -24.00 3.45
CA ALA A 62 4.04 -25.08 3.63
C ALA A 62 4.29 -25.44 5.11
N ARG A 63 4.23 -24.48 6.04
CA ARG A 63 4.37 -24.71 7.49
C ARG A 63 3.11 -25.33 8.10
N VAL A 64 1.92 -24.92 7.64
CA VAL A 64 0.64 -25.50 8.07
C VAL A 64 0.54 -26.98 7.65
N SER A 65 1.11 -27.36 6.50
CA SER A 65 1.21 -28.77 6.09
C SER A 65 2.16 -29.64 6.93
N GLN A 66 3.03 -29.07 7.78
CA GLN A 66 3.97 -29.84 8.62
C GLN A 66 3.51 -29.99 10.09
N GLN A 67 2.44 -29.32 10.55
CA GLN A 67 2.08 -29.29 11.98
C GLN A 67 0.77 -30.00 12.38
N GLN A 68 -0.02 -30.59 11.46
CA GLN A 68 -1.26 -31.32 11.84
C GLN A 68 -1.51 -32.59 11.00
N PRO A 69 -1.22 -33.80 11.53
CA PRO A 69 -1.40 -35.06 10.78
C PRO A 69 -2.81 -35.67 10.73
N GLN A 70 -3.91 -35.01 11.11
CA GLN A 70 -5.18 -35.72 11.35
C GLN A 70 -6.44 -35.30 10.55
N GLN A 71 -6.36 -34.46 9.51
CA GLN A 71 -7.52 -34.16 8.64
C GLN A 71 -7.23 -34.11 7.13
N GLN A 72 -6.14 -34.73 6.67
CA GLN A 72 -5.59 -34.50 5.32
C GLN A 72 -6.21 -35.23 4.10
N PRO A 73 -6.82 -36.43 4.16
CA PRO A 73 -7.17 -37.11 2.91
C PRO A 73 -8.38 -36.51 2.18
N GLN A 74 -9.25 -35.75 2.86
CA GLN A 74 -10.46 -35.18 2.24
C GLN A 74 -10.23 -33.79 1.65
N ASN A 75 -9.42 -32.93 2.29
CA ASN A 75 -9.19 -31.57 1.79
C ASN A 75 -8.24 -31.51 0.59
N ASP A 76 -7.24 -32.41 0.52
CA ASP A 76 -6.33 -32.47 -0.63
C ASP A 76 -7.03 -33.03 -1.87
N GLN A 77 -7.94 -34.00 -1.70
CA GLN A 77 -8.77 -34.49 -2.80
C GLN A 77 -9.83 -33.48 -3.25
N ALA A 78 -10.42 -32.72 -2.32
CA ALA A 78 -11.38 -31.67 -2.66
C ALA A 78 -10.71 -30.53 -3.43
N THR A 79 -9.52 -30.08 -3.00
CA THR A 79 -8.77 -29.03 -3.70
C THR A 79 -8.22 -29.49 -5.05
N ALA A 80 -7.76 -30.74 -5.17
CA ALA A 80 -7.37 -31.33 -6.46
C ALA A 80 -8.56 -31.43 -7.43
N LYS A 81 -9.74 -31.88 -6.95
CA LYS A 81 -10.95 -31.95 -7.77
C LYS A 81 -11.44 -30.57 -8.20
N LEU A 82 -11.45 -29.58 -7.30
CA LEU A 82 -11.83 -28.21 -7.65
C LEU A 82 -10.87 -27.58 -8.66
N THR A 83 -9.57 -27.85 -8.58
CA THR A 83 -8.60 -27.30 -9.55
C THR A 83 -8.72 -27.94 -10.93
N GLU A 84 -8.99 -29.24 -10.98
CA GLU A 84 -9.27 -29.96 -12.23
C GLU A 84 -10.61 -29.52 -12.86
N GLU A 85 -11.66 -29.32 -12.06
CA GLU A 85 -12.95 -28.80 -12.52
C GLU A 85 -12.84 -27.37 -13.04
N ASN A 86 -12.08 -26.50 -12.37
CA ASN A 86 -11.81 -25.15 -12.87
C ASN A 86 -11.02 -25.15 -14.18
N ALA A 87 -10.08 -26.09 -14.36
CA ALA A 87 -9.36 -26.25 -15.62
C ALA A 87 -10.27 -26.76 -16.75
N ALA A 88 -11.19 -27.68 -16.45
CA ALA A 88 -12.19 -28.18 -17.39
C ALA A 88 -13.19 -27.09 -17.80
N LEU A 89 -13.71 -26.31 -16.84
CA LEU A 89 -14.62 -25.19 -17.09
C LEU A 89 -13.96 -24.10 -17.94
N LYS A 90 -12.68 -23.79 -17.70
CA LYS A 90 -11.91 -22.85 -18.54
C LYS A 90 -11.82 -23.33 -19.99
N LYS A 91 -11.50 -24.61 -20.21
CA LYS A 91 -11.48 -25.20 -21.56
C LYS A 91 -12.86 -25.17 -22.23
N GLN A 92 -13.93 -25.43 -21.48
CA GLN A 92 -15.29 -25.37 -22.01
C GLN A 92 -15.70 -23.94 -22.43
N VAL A 93 -15.34 -22.93 -21.63
CA VAL A 93 -15.58 -21.52 -21.97
C VAL A 93 -14.80 -21.11 -23.22
N GLU A 94 -13.55 -21.54 -23.35
CA GLU A 94 -12.73 -21.27 -24.53
C GLU A 94 -13.29 -21.96 -25.78
N GLN A 95 -13.76 -23.21 -25.64
CA GLN A 95 -14.39 -23.95 -26.73
C GLN A 95 -15.72 -23.32 -27.17
N LEU A 96 -16.56 -22.86 -26.24
CA LEU A 96 -17.79 -22.13 -26.55
C LEU A 96 -17.51 -20.78 -27.22
N ARG A 97 -16.46 -20.06 -26.78
CA ARG A 97 -16.01 -18.82 -27.45
C ARG A 97 -15.54 -19.09 -28.88
N ALA A 98 -14.76 -20.14 -29.09
CA ALA A 98 -14.32 -20.53 -30.43
C ALA A 98 -15.50 -20.93 -31.34
N GLN A 99 -16.52 -21.60 -30.79
CA GLN A 99 -17.74 -21.95 -31.52
C GLN A 99 -18.56 -20.71 -31.89
N ALA A 100 -18.71 -19.76 -30.95
CA ALA A 100 -19.38 -18.50 -31.20
C ALA A 100 -18.67 -17.67 -32.28
N GLN A 101 -17.33 -17.61 -32.24
CA GLN A 101 -16.51 -16.95 -33.25
C GLN A 101 -16.63 -17.61 -34.63
N ARG A 102 -16.64 -18.94 -34.71
CA ARG A 102 -16.87 -19.66 -35.98
C ARG A 102 -18.25 -19.37 -36.55
N ALA A 103 -19.29 -19.38 -35.72
CA ALA A 103 -20.64 -19.04 -36.16
C ALA A 103 -20.76 -17.57 -36.61
N THR A 104 -19.98 -16.65 -36.03
CA THR A 104 -19.94 -15.25 -36.51
C THR A 104 -19.19 -15.13 -37.83
N GLN A 105 -18.05 -15.80 -37.99
CA GLN A 105 -17.30 -15.82 -39.24
C GLN A 105 -18.07 -16.49 -40.38
N GLU A 106 -18.80 -17.58 -40.11
CA GLU A 106 -19.68 -18.22 -41.09
C GLU A 106 -20.80 -17.25 -41.51
N ARG A 107 -21.41 -16.53 -40.56
CA ARG A 107 -22.40 -15.49 -40.90
C ARG A 107 -21.82 -14.31 -41.69
N GLU A 108 -20.60 -13.89 -41.41
CA GLU A 108 -19.90 -12.83 -42.16
C GLU A 108 -19.52 -13.30 -43.57
N GLN A 109 -19.09 -14.55 -43.73
CA GLN A 109 -18.81 -15.16 -45.03
C GLN A 109 -20.08 -15.37 -45.85
N GLU A 110 -21.19 -15.74 -45.21
CA GLU A 110 -22.49 -15.81 -45.88
C GLU A 110 -23.00 -14.42 -46.27
N GLN A 111 -22.85 -13.40 -45.42
CA GLN A 111 -23.19 -12.01 -45.75
C GLN A 111 -22.33 -11.42 -46.89
N THR A 112 -21.05 -11.80 -47.00
CA THR A 112 -20.20 -11.39 -48.15
C THR A 112 -20.52 -12.16 -49.42
N ARG A 113 -21.12 -13.36 -49.33
CA ARG A 113 -21.61 -14.12 -50.47
C ARG A 113 -22.97 -13.63 -51.00
N VAL A 114 -23.69 -12.78 -50.25
CA VAL A 114 -24.96 -12.16 -50.67
C VAL A 114 -24.92 -10.64 -50.86
N ALA A 115 -23.75 -9.99 -50.91
CA ALA A 115 -23.67 -8.57 -51.27
C ALA A 115 -23.49 -8.35 -52.78
N PRO A 116 -24.16 -7.34 -53.38
CA PRO A 116 -24.51 -7.27 -54.79
C PRO A 116 -23.54 -6.39 -55.60
N ALA A 117 -23.64 -6.52 -56.92
CA ALA A 117 -23.10 -5.56 -57.88
C ALA A 117 -23.49 -4.11 -57.53
N GLN A 118 -22.52 -3.20 -57.55
CA GLN A 118 -22.75 -1.76 -57.63
C GLN A 118 -23.24 -1.39 -59.04
N PRO A 119 -24.28 -0.54 -59.17
CA PRO A 119 -24.41 0.37 -60.30
C PRO A 119 -24.04 1.79 -59.86
N ALA A 120 -23.03 2.34 -60.51
CA ALA A 120 -22.92 3.77 -60.70
C ALA A 120 -23.68 4.15 -61.99
N ALA A 121 -24.38 5.28 -61.92
CA ALA A 121 -24.84 6.12 -63.04
C ALA A 121 -25.99 5.62 -63.95
N THR A 122 -27.13 6.33 -63.81
CA THR A 122 -27.99 6.85 -64.88
C THR A 122 -28.08 6.05 -66.19
N ALA A 123 -29.10 5.21 -66.31
CA ALA A 123 -29.71 4.91 -67.61
C ALA A 123 -31.19 4.57 -67.43
N THR A 124 -31.99 5.32 -68.15
CA THR A 124 -33.41 5.15 -68.45
C THR A 124 -33.72 3.70 -68.84
N ALA A 125 -34.47 2.96 -68.03
CA ALA A 125 -35.09 1.71 -68.45
C ALA A 125 -36.38 1.47 -67.65
N SER A 126 -37.48 1.70 -68.36
CA SER A 126 -38.83 1.24 -68.04
C SER A 126 -38.85 -0.21 -67.54
N SER A 127 -39.05 -0.43 -66.24
CA SER A 127 -39.56 -1.73 -65.75
C SER A 127 -41.06 -1.58 -65.55
N GLY A 128 -41.80 -2.01 -66.58
CA GLY A 128 -43.24 -2.11 -66.52
C GLY A 128 -43.68 -2.90 -65.31
N THR A 129 -44.59 -2.34 -64.53
CA THR A 129 -45.54 -3.13 -63.78
C THR A 129 -46.30 -3.98 -64.80
N GLU A 130 -45.87 -5.21 -65.03
CA GLU A 130 -46.74 -6.23 -65.62
C GLU A 130 -47.88 -6.49 -64.64
N LYS A 131 -48.90 -5.63 -64.76
CA LYS A 131 -50.24 -5.95 -64.34
C LYS A 131 -50.62 -7.16 -65.20
N LEU A 132 -50.52 -8.36 -64.64
CA LEU A 132 -51.22 -9.52 -65.19
C LEU A 132 -52.71 -9.21 -65.11
N VAL A 133 -53.22 -8.59 -66.15
CA VAL A 133 -54.64 -8.49 -66.42
C VAL A 133 -55.05 -9.90 -66.81
N VAL A 134 -55.71 -10.59 -65.87
CA VAL A 134 -56.49 -11.79 -66.19
C VAL A 134 -57.59 -11.31 -67.12
N SER A 135 -57.36 -11.40 -68.43
CA SER A 135 -58.44 -11.32 -69.40
C SER A 135 -59.28 -12.57 -69.17
N THR A 136 -60.34 -12.42 -68.40
CA THR A 136 -61.42 -13.40 -68.39
C THR A 136 -62.01 -13.39 -69.80
N THR A 137 -61.59 -14.33 -70.64
CA THR A 137 -62.37 -14.67 -71.82
C THR A 137 -63.80 -14.98 -71.35
N PRO A 138 -64.85 -14.56 -72.08
CA PRO A 138 -66.24 -14.70 -71.61
C PRO A 138 -66.74 -16.14 -71.47
N GLU A 139 -65.91 -17.14 -71.76
CA GLU A 139 -66.19 -18.56 -71.60
C GLU A 139 -65.12 -19.25 -70.73
N ALA A 140 -64.92 -18.72 -69.53
CA ALA A 140 -64.41 -19.54 -68.43
C ALA A 140 -65.57 -20.44 -67.95
N SER A 141 -65.43 -21.75 -68.15
CA SER A 141 -66.39 -22.74 -67.66
C SER A 141 -66.67 -22.53 -66.16
N ALA A 142 -67.92 -22.72 -65.72
CA ALA A 142 -68.38 -22.47 -64.34
C ALA A 142 -67.52 -23.12 -63.23
N ALA A 143 -66.71 -24.13 -63.59
CA ALA A 143 -65.73 -24.75 -62.72
C ALA A 143 -64.53 -23.83 -62.38
N VAL A 144 -64.04 -23.01 -63.32
CA VAL A 144 -62.88 -22.12 -63.12
C VAL A 144 -63.24 -20.95 -62.21
N VAL A 145 -64.43 -20.37 -62.36
CA VAL A 145 -64.91 -19.31 -61.46
C VAL A 145 -65.06 -19.83 -60.03
N ARG A 146 -65.61 -21.04 -59.85
CA ARG A 146 -65.67 -21.71 -58.54
C ARG A 146 -64.29 -21.98 -57.96
N LEU A 147 -63.31 -22.37 -58.78
CA LEU A 147 -61.95 -22.62 -58.33
C LEU A 147 -61.26 -21.33 -57.86
N VAL A 148 -61.39 -20.23 -58.63
CA VAL A 148 -60.87 -18.92 -58.24
C VAL A 148 -61.55 -18.44 -56.96
N GLN A 149 -62.86 -18.63 -56.81
CA GLN A 149 -63.59 -18.25 -55.61
C GLN A 149 -63.16 -19.09 -54.40
N LEU A 150 -63.00 -20.41 -54.55
CA LEU A 150 -62.46 -21.29 -53.51
C LEU A 150 -61.03 -20.88 -53.11
N HIS A 151 -60.17 -20.55 -54.06
CA HIS A 151 -58.82 -20.09 -53.77
C HIS A 151 -58.79 -18.70 -53.13
N THR A 152 -59.73 -17.82 -53.48
CA THR A 152 -59.87 -16.51 -52.83
C THR A 152 -60.29 -16.69 -51.37
N GLU A 153 -61.28 -17.56 -51.10
CA GLU A 153 -61.68 -17.93 -49.73
C GLU A 153 -60.53 -18.60 -48.95
N GLN A 154 -59.75 -19.47 -49.60
CA GLN A 154 -58.56 -20.08 -48.99
C GLN A 154 -57.48 -19.03 -48.68
N ALA A 155 -57.24 -18.07 -49.59
CA ALA A 155 -56.30 -16.99 -49.37
C ALA A 155 -56.75 -16.07 -48.23
N GLU A 156 -58.03 -15.70 -48.18
CA GLU A 156 -58.60 -14.88 -47.10
C GLU A 156 -58.49 -15.58 -45.74
N ARG A 157 -58.72 -16.90 -45.68
CA ARG A 157 -58.52 -17.69 -44.45
C ARG A 157 -57.06 -17.72 -44.02
N LEU A 158 -56.13 -17.98 -44.94
CA LEU A 158 -54.70 -17.98 -44.63
C LEU A 158 -54.21 -16.60 -44.19
N VAL A 159 -54.72 -15.52 -44.79
CA VAL A 159 -54.41 -14.16 -44.36
C VAL A 159 -54.97 -13.89 -42.98
N GLY A 160 -56.22 -14.26 -42.68
CA GLY A 160 -56.81 -14.09 -41.35
C GLY A 160 -56.08 -14.90 -40.27
N GLU A 161 -55.67 -16.14 -40.58
CA GLU A 161 -54.85 -16.97 -39.69
C GLU A 161 -53.47 -16.33 -39.45
N ALA A 162 -52.77 -15.93 -40.51
CA ALA A 162 -51.47 -15.27 -40.41
C ALA A 162 -51.54 -13.94 -39.64
N GLU A 163 -52.59 -13.14 -39.84
CA GLU A 163 -52.83 -11.91 -39.08
C GLU A 163 -53.08 -12.20 -37.60
N SER A 164 -53.85 -13.25 -37.28
CA SER A 164 -54.10 -13.67 -35.90
C SER A 164 -52.83 -14.15 -35.21
N GLU A 165 -51.98 -14.92 -35.90
CA GLU A 165 -50.70 -15.37 -35.39
C GLU A 165 -49.71 -14.22 -35.23
N ALA A 166 -49.68 -13.28 -36.17
CA ALA A 166 -48.86 -12.08 -36.08
C ALA A 166 -49.26 -11.24 -34.85
N ARG A 167 -50.56 -11.03 -34.63
CA ARG A 167 -51.07 -10.33 -33.44
C ARG A 167 -50.66 -11.05 -32.14
N ARG A 168 -50.84 -12.37 -32.08
CA ARG A 168 -50.39 -13.18 -30.92
C ARG A 168 -48.89 -13.02 -30.65
N LYS A 169 -48.05 -13.12 -31.69
CA LYS A 169 -46.60 -12.95 -31.56
C LYS A 169 -46.21 -11.55 -31.08
N VAL A 170 -46.90 -10.52 -31.55
CA VAL A 170 -46.68 -9.13 -31.10
C VAL A 170 -47.09 -8.98 -29.64
N ASP A 171 -48.23 -9.52 -29.23
CA ASP A 171 -48.68 -9.45 -27.83
C ASP A 171 -47.73 -10.23 -26.89
N GLU A 172 -47.29 -11.42 -27.28
CA GLU A 172 -46.29 -12.18 -26.53
C GLU A 172 -44.95 -11.46 -26.43
N ALA A 173 -44.48 -10.84 -27.52
CA ALA A 173 -43.27 -10.04 -27.52
C ALA A 173 -43.41 -8.82 -26.61
N ASN A 174 -44.56 -8.13 -26.65
CA ASN A 174 -44.85 -6.99 -25.79
C ASN A 174 -44.90 -7.40 -24.32
N GLN A 175 -45.53 -8.53 -23.98
CA GLN A 175 -45.57 -9.05 -22.62
C GLN A 175 -44.16 -9.41 -22.11
N LYS A 176 -43.36 -10.11 -22.91
CA LYS A 176 -41.97 -10.43 -22.57
C LYS A 176 -41.12 -9.16 -22.39
N ALA A 177 -41.30 -8.16 -23.25
CA ALA A 177 -40.62 -6.88 -23.11
C ALA A 177 -41.01 -6.18 -21.80
N HIS A 178 -42.30 -6.13 -21.46
CA HIS A 178 -42.77 -5.55 -20.20
C HIS A 178 -42.22 -6.30 -18.99
N GLN A 179 -42.20 -7.63 -19.02
CA GLN A 179 -41.64 -8.44 -17.96
C GLN A 179 -40.15 -8.16 -17.76
N ILE A 180 -39.36 -8.17 -18.84
CA ILE A 180 -37.92 -7.90 -18.78
C ILE A 180 -37.66 -6.49 -18.26
N THR A 181 -38.41 -5.49 -18.71
CA THR A 181 -38.23 -4.10 -18.24
C THR A 181 -38.57 -3.96 -16.75
N THR A 182 -39.61 -4.65 -16.27
CA THR A 182 -40.01 -4.63 -14.86
C THR A 182 -38.99 -5.35 -13.98
N ASP A 183 -38.50 -6.51 -14.43
CA ASP A 183 -37.46 -7.28 -13.74
C ASP A 183 -36.14 -6.49 -13.69
N ALA A 184 -35.75 -5.87 -14.82
CA ALA A 184 -34.56 -5.03 -14.89
C ALA A 184 -34.67 -3.82 -13.95
N ARG A 185 -35.84 -3.17 -13.90
CA ARG A 185 -36.10 -2.04 -13.00
C ARG A 185 -36.03 -2.46 -11.53
N THR A 186 -36.68 -3.56 -11.16
CA THR A 186 -36.64 -4.09 -9.79
C THR A 186 -35.23 -4.45 -9.34
N ARG A 187 -34.44 -5.07 -10.25
CA ARG A 187 -33.02 -5.36 -9.99
C ARG A 187 -32.19 -4.09 -9.84
N ALA A 188 -32.44 -3.07 -10.68
CA ALA A 188 -31.76 -1.79 -10.57
C ALA A 188 -32.06 -1.10 -9.23
N ASP A 189 -33.33 -1.02 -8.83
CA ASP A 189 -33.75 -0.41 -7.56
C ASP A 189 -33.14 -1.13 -6.35
N ARG A 190 -33.04 -2.45 -6.43
CA ARG A 190 -32.37 -3.27 -5.40
C ARG A 190 -30.87 -2.97 -5.32
N ILE A 191 -30.18 -2.97 -6.46
CA ILE A 191 -28.74 -2.67 -6.52
C ILE A 191 -28.49 -1.25 -6.02
N GLU A 192 -29.33 -0.28 -6.38
CA GLU A 192 -29.21 1.10 -5.92
C GLU A 192 -29.38 1.18 -4.39
N SER A 193 -30.34 0.45 -3.83
CA SER A 193 -30.55 0.41 -2.38
C SER A 193 -29.38 -0.24 -1.65
N GLU A 194 -28.86 -1.37 -2.15
CA GLU A 194 -27.69 -2.04 -1.61
C GLU A 194 -26.43 -1.16 -1.72
N ALA A 195 -26.23 -0.50 -2.86
CA ALA A 195 -25.16 0.44 -3.08
C ALA A 195 -25.25 1.63 -2.10
N ARG A 196 -26.44 2.22 -1.92
CA ARG A 196 -26.65 3.32 -0.96
C ARG A 196 -26.32 2.89 0.48
N VAL A 197 -26.81 1.74 0.92
CA VAL A 197 -26.53 1.22 2.27
C VAL A 197 -25.04 0.92 2.45
N SER A 198 -24.38 0.33 1.45
CA SER A 198 -22.93 0.09 1.51
C SER A 198 -22.12 1.38 1.55
N ALA A 199 -22.50 2.39 0.76
CA ALA A 199 -21.85 3.70 0.76
C ALA A 199 -22.01 4.41 2.10
N GLU A 200 -23.20 4.36 2.70
CA GLU A 200 -23.47 4.88 4.04
C GLU A 200 -22.62 4.15 5.09
N LYS A 201 -22.55 2.81 5.03
CA LYS A 201 -21.72 2.01 5.92
C LYS A 201 -20.23 2.37 5.82
N VAL A 202 -19.69 2.49 4.60
CA VAL A 202 -18.28 2.89 4.38
C VAL A 202 -18.03 4.31 4.90
N THR A 203 -18.99 5.22 4.70
CA THR A 203 -18.90 6.59 5.20
C THR A 203 -18.89 6.63 6.72
N ASP A 204 -19.72 5.83 7.38
CA ASP A 204 -19.77 5.75 8.84
C ASP A 204 -18.53 5.08 9.42
N GLU A 205 -18.02 4.04 8.77
CA GLU A 205 -16.77 3.39 9.16
C GLU A 205 -15.58 4.34 9.02
N ALA A 206 -15.51 5.10 7.92
CA ALA A 206 -14.48 6.12 7.72
C ALA A 206 -14.55 7.23 8.78
N LYS A 207 -15.76 7.71 9.13
CA LYS A 207 -15.95 8.70 10.20
C LYS A 207 -15.51 8.16 11.55
N ARG A 208 -15.94 6.95 11.92
CA ARG A 208 -15.52 6.30 13.19
C ARG A 208 -14.00 6.11 13.24
N GLY A 209 -13.40 5.66 12.15
CA GLY A 209 -11.95 5.52 12.05
C GLY A 209 -11.22 6.86 12.20
N ALA A 210 -11.75 7.94 11.62
CA ALA A 210 -11.20 9.29 11.79
C ALA A 210 -11.31 9.77 13.24
N ASP A 211 -12.45 9.55 13.90
CA ASP A 211 -12.66 9.92 15.31
C ASP A 211 -11.72 9.14 16.24
N ASP A 212 -11.56 7.84 16.01
CA ASP A 212 -10.66 6.99 16.81
C ASP A 212 -9.19 7.34 16.58
N LEU A 213 -8.79 7.64 15.34
CA LEU A 213 -7.46 8.16 15.05
C LEU A 213 -7.25 9.52 15.74
N GLY A 214 -8.25 10.40 15.72
CA GLY A 214 -8.22 11.67 16.43
C GLY A 214 -7.97 11.50 17.94
N ARG A 215 -8.70 10.58 18.57
CA ARG A 215 -8.49 10.24 20.00
C ARG A 215 -7.08 9.69 20.26
N GLN A 216 -6.58 8.83 19.38
CA GLN A 216 -5.23 8.26 19.52
C GLN A 216 -4.13 9.32 19.36
N VAL A 217 -4.30 10.25 18.42
CA VAL A 217 -3.37 11.36 18.21
C VAL A 217 -3.36 12.28 19.43
N GLU A 218 -4.52 12.66 19.96
CA GLU A 218 -4.58 13.50 21.17
C GLU A 218 -4.04 12.77 22.41
N ALA A 219 -4.27 11.46 22.54
CA ALA A 219 -3.69 10.66 23.60
C ALA A 219 -2.15 10.63 23.52
N ARG A 220 -1.60 10.31 22.34
CA ARG A 220 -0.14 10.32 22.12
C ARG A 220 0.46 11.70 22.29
N ARG A 221 -0.25 12.74 21.85
CA ARG A 221 0.18 14.13 22.04
C ARG A 221 0.31 14.45 23.53
N THR A 222 -0.68 14.08 24.32
CA THR A 222 -0.67 14.30 25.77
C THR A 222 0.46 13.52 26.46
N GLU A 223 0.66 12.26 26.07
CA GLU A 223 1.77 11.42 26.55
C GLU A 223 3.14 12.04 26.22
N LEU A 224 3.37 12.42 24.96
CA LEU A 224 4.63 13.04 24.55
C LEU A 224 4.88 14.38 25.25
N PHE A 225 3.84 15.18 25.50
CA PHE A 225 4.00 16.41 26.27
C PHE A 225 4.33 16.15 27.73
N ALA A 226 3.71 15.14 28.35
CA ALA A 226 4.08 14.72 29.71
C ALA A 226 5.55 14.27 29.78
N ASP A 227 5.99 13.44 28.83
CA ASP A 227 7.39 12.99 28.74
C ASP A 227 8.36 14.17 28.57
N LEU A 228 8.03 15.12 27.68
CA LEU A 228 8.84 16.32 27.48
C LEU A 228 8.87 17.23 28.72
N GLU A 229 7.78 17.31 29.47
CA GLU A 229 7.72 18.04 30.73
C GLU A 229 8.60 17.38 31.80
N ASP A 230 8.55 16.05 31.91
CA ASP A 230 9.40 15.27 32.81
C ASP A 230 10.89 15.41 32.47
N GLU A 231 11.25 15.33 31.18
CA GLU A 231 12.63 15.57 30.73
C GLU A 231 13.09 16.98 31.05
N ARG A 232 12.22 17.98 30.82
CA ARG A 232 12.50 19.37 31.14
C ARG A 232 12.76 19.53 32.64
N ASP A 233 11.94 18.95 33.51
CA ASP A 233 12.10 19.03 34.96
C ASP A 233 13.38 18.30 35.43
N ARG A 234 13.68 17.14 34.84
CA ARG A 234 14.93 16.42 35.09
C ARG A 234 16.16 17.24 34.72
N LEU A 235 16.15 17.88 33.55
CA LEU A 235 17.24 18.75 33.09
C LEU A 235 17.36 19.99 33.98
N GLN A 236 16.25 20.60 34.39
CA GLN A 236 16.25 21.73 35.33
C GLN A 236 16.88 21.34 36.67
N SER A 237 16.53 20.17 37.21
CA SER A 237 17.13 19.64 38.44
C SER A 237 18.63 19.37 38.28
N ALA A 238 19.05 18.74 37.18
CA ALA A 238 20.46 18.48 36.89
C ALA A 238 21.29 19.78 36.79
N VAL A 239 20.75 20.82 36.15
CA VAL A 239 21.39 22.15 36.09
C VAL A 239 21.51 22.77 37.47
N ALA A 240 20.47 22.68 38.31
CA ALA A 240 20.51 23.19 39.68
C ALA A 240 21.56 22.45 40.54
N GLN A 241 21.67 21.13 40.38
CA GLN A 241 22.68 20.31 41.03
C GLN A 241 24.09 20.71 40.58
N LEU A 242 24.31 20.90 39.29
CA LEU A 242 25.61 21.29 38.74
C LEU A 242 26.05 22.67 39.25
N ARG A 243 25.14 23.64 39.32
CA ARG A 243 25.41 24.96 39.92
C ARG A 243 25.78 24.86 41.39
N THR A 244 25.05 24.04 42.16
CA THR A 244 25.35 23.80 43.57
C THR A 244 26.71 23.13 43.75
N PHE A 245 27.05 22.18 42.88
CA PHE A 245 28.36 21.53 42.86
C PHE A 245 29.47 22.54 42.54
N GLU A 246 29.29 23.37 41.51
CA GLU A 246 30.24 24.42 41.13
C GLU A 246 30.48 25.39 42.29
N ASP A 247 29.43 25.87 42.95
CA ASP A 247 29.56 26.78 44.09
C ASP A 247 30.34 26.14 45.24
N LYS A 248 30.04 24.88 45.58
CA LYS A 248 30.76 24.12 46.60
C LYS A 248 32.22 23.91 46.21
N TYR A 249 32.48 23.54 44.95
CA TYR A 249 33.82 23.33 44.43
C TYR A 249 34.64 24.62 44.46
N ARG A 250 34.11 25.74 43.96
CA ARG A 250 34.78 27.06 43.99
C ARG A 250 35.09 27.49 45.42
N ARG A 251 34.17 27.31 46.36
CA ARG A 251 34.39 27.63 47.79
C ARG A 251 35.48 26.74 48.39
N SER A 252 35.40 25.43 48.18
CA SER A 252 36.38 24.45 48.68
C SER A 252 37.78 24.72 48.11
N PHE A 253 37.88 24.91 46.80
CA PHE A 253 39.12 25.22 46.11
C PHE A 253 39.73 26.54 46.59
N SER A 254 38.92 27.60 46.73
CA SER A 254 39.38 28.88 47.28
C SER A 254 39.85 28.74 48.74
N SER A 255 39.16 27.94 49.55
CA SER A 255 39.57 27.66 50.93
C SER A 255 40.88 26.89 50.98
N GLN A 256 41.06 25.90 50.11
CA GLN A 256 42.29 25.12 50.01
C GLN A 256 43.47 26.00 49.56
N LEU A 257 43.28 26.84 48.54
CA LEU A 257 44.31 27.78 48.09
C LEU A 257 44.71 28.77 49.21
N ARG A 258 43.73 29.32 49.92
CA ARG A 258 44.00 30.20 51.08
C ARG A 258 44.76 29.47 52.18
N SER A 259 44.37 28.23 52.49
CA SER A 259 45.06 27.39 53.48
C SER A 259 46.50 27.08 53.06
N THR A 260 46.74 26.75 51.79
CA THR A 260 48.11 26.54 51.28
C THR A 260 48.95 27.80 51.32
N LEU A 261 48.35 28.97 51.04
CA LEU A 261 49.07 30.24 51.04
C LEU A 261 49.39 30.68 52.48
N ASP A 262 48.45 30.54 53.42
CA ASP A 262 48.66 30.76 54.85
C ASP A 262 49.71 29.80 55.43
N SER A 263 49.71 28.54 54.99
CA SER A 263 50.74 27.56 55.36
C SER A 263 52.13 27.96 54.85
N VAL A 264 52.24 28.46 53.63
CA VAL A 264 53.51 28.96 53.07
C VAL A 264 53.95 30.28 53.71
N GLU A 265 53.01 31.16 54.05
CA GLU A 265 53.30 32.43 54.74
C GLU A 265 53.76 32.19 56.19
N LYS A 266 53.13 31.25 56.89
CA LYS A 266 53.53 30.82 58.24
C LYS A 266 54.71 29.87 58.26
N ALA A 267 55.06 29.27 57.13
CA ALA A 267 56.29 28.51 57.01
C ALA A 267 57.45 29.49 57.20
N VAL A 268 57.98 29.55 58.41
CA VAL A 268 59.28 30.14 58.68
C VAL A 268 60.29 29.33 57.90
N ILE A 269 60.66 29.81 56.71
CA ILE A 269 61.78 29.29 55.92
C ILE A 269 63.06 29.78 56.60
N GLU A 270 63.31 29.32 57.81
CA GLU A 270 64.68 29.28 58.32
C GLU A 270 65.27 27.94 57.91
N PRO A 271 66.46 27.93 57.28
CA PRO A 271 67.15 26.68 57.04
C PRO A 271 67.39 26.02 58.39
N SER A 272 66.85 24.82 58.57
CA SER A 272 67.09 23.99 59.77
C SER A 272 68.56 23.63 59.96
N ASP A 273 69.43 23.98 59.01
CA ASP A 273 70.87 23.92 59.11
C ASP A 273 71.46 25.33 59.22
N ALA A 274 71.37 25.92 60.41
CA ALA A 274 72.45 26.80 60.85
C ALA A 274 73.69 25.90 61.04
N PRO A 275 74.80 26.10 60.29
CA PRO A 275 75.98 25.26 60.46
C PRO A 275 76.45 25.34 61.91
N ALA A 276 76.78 24.18 62.49
CA ALA A 276 77.14 23.96 63.89
C ALA A 276 78.41 24.70 64.39
N LEU A 277 78.82 25.79 63.73
CA LEU A 277 79.98 26.61 64.08
C LEU A 277 79.62 27.91 64.83
N ALA A 278 78.34 28.15 65.18
CA ALA A 278 77.91 29.36 65.89
C ALA A 278 77.43 29.14 67.35
N GLY A 279 77.58 27.93 67.93
CA GLY A 279 77.04 27.62 69.26
C GLY A 279 77.99 26.81 70.14
N GLY A 280 79.18 27.33 70.40
CA GLY A 280 80.07 26.74 71.40
C GLY A 280 79.60 27.05 72.82
N GLY A 281 79.38 26.01 73.64
CA GLY A 281 79.56 26.11 75.08
C GLY A 281 78.46 25.54 76.00
N SER A 282 78.64 24.27 76.36
CA SER A 282 78.59 23.76 77.75
C SER A 282 77.25 23.69 78.50
N GLY A 283 76.82 22.46 78.83
CA GLY A 283 75.77 22.22 79.84
C GLY A 283 75.29 20.77 79.94
N ASN A 284 76.20 19.86 80.28
CA ASN A 284 75.94 18.44 80.51
C ASN A 284 75.36 18.17 81.91
N GLN A 285 74.19 17.52 82.02
CA GLN A 285 73.79 16.59 83.11
C GLN A 285 72.40 15.99 82.79
N ALA A 286 72.35 14.72 82.37
CA ALA A 286 72.08 13.53 83.18
C ALA A 286 70.60 13.45 83.64
N ALA A 287 69.73 12.64 83.02
CA ALA A 287 69.62 11.17 83.01
C ALA A 287 68.56 10.65 84.03
N SER A 288 67.82 9.62 83.58
CA SER A 288 66.89 8.73 84.31
C SER A 288 65.42 9.17 84.38
N GLY A 289 64.42 8.37 83.96
CA GLY A 289 64.40 7.01 83.43
C GLY A 289 62.97 6.46 83.25
N SER A 290 62.89 5.28 82.60
CA SER A 290 61.78 4.31 82.61
C SER A 290 60.54 4.62 81.74
N SER A 291 59.90 3.74 80.97
CA SER A 291 60.14 2.39 80.42
C SER A 291 58.82 1.94 79.77
N GLY A 292 58.85 1.28 78.61
CA GLY A 292 57.81 0.32 78.20
C GLY A 292 57.03 0.66 76.91
N GLY A 293 57.44 0.04 75.80
CA GLY A 293 56.55 -0.23 74.65
C GLY A 293 55.78 -1.56 74.84
N PRO A 294 55.14 -2.15 73.81
CA PRO A 294 55.25 -1.81 72.38
C PRO A 294 53.94 -1.89 71.55
N GLN A 295 54.10 -1.63 70.24
CA GLN A 295 53.53 -2.38 69.08
C GLN A 295 52.36 -1.81 68.25
N ALA A 296 52.60 -1.92 66.93
CA ALA A 296 51.67 -2.23 65.84
C ALA A 296 51.14 -1.09 64.94
N VAL A 297 51.99 -0.70 63.99
CA VAL A 297 51.76 -0.61 62.53
C VAL A 297 50.29 -0.51 62.06
N GLY A 298 49.81 0.72 61.81
CA GLY A 298 48.59 0.99 61.04
C GLY A 298 48.94 1.28 59.58
N ALA A 299 48.82 0.27 58.72
CA ALA A 299 49.00 0.41 57.28
C ALA A 299 47.83 1.20 56.66
N THR A 300 48.14 2.34 56.06
CA THR A 300 47.32 3.02 55.07
C THR A 300 47.31 2.23 53.75
N SER A 301 46.15 1.73 53.35
CA SER A 301 45.87 1.33 51.97
C SER A 301 44.37 1.37 51.69
N THR A 302 43.98 2.36 50.89
CA THR A 302 42.87 2.41 49.91
C THR A 302 41.55 1.70 50.25
N PRO A 303 40.39 2.41 50.30
CA PRO A 303 39.10 1.75 50.36
C PRO A 303 38.86 0.94 49.07
N ARG A 304 38.55 -0.36 49.22
CA ARG A 304 38.27 -1.27 48.10
C ARG A 304 36.94 -0.92 47.43
N LEU A 305 36.99 -0.90 46.10
CA LEU A 305 35.88 -0.83 45.14
C LEU A 305 34.88 -2.01 45.21
N ASP A 306 34.89 -2.82 46.27
CA ASP A 306 34.06 -4.03 46.42
C ASP A 306 32.64 -3.75 46.95
N ALA A 307 32.37 -2.53 47.43
CA ALA A 307 31.06 -2.17 48.01
C ALA A 307 30.05 -1.60 46.99
N LEU A 308 30.39 -1.53 45.70
CA LEU A 308 29.58 -0.85 44.67
C LEU A 308 29.00 -1.77 43.58
N LEU A 309 29.21 -3.09 43.67
CA LEU A 309 28.69 -4.06 42.69
C LEU A 309 27.70 -5.09 43.25
N GLY A 310 27.32 -4.99 44.53
CA GLY A 310 26.48 -6.00 45.22
C GLY A 310 24.98 -5.71 45.29
N ASP A 311 24.52 -4.46 45.14
CA ASP A 311 23.14 -4.06 45.49
C ASP A 311 22.25 -3.71 44.29
N ASN A 312 22.49 -4.32 43.14
CA ASN A 312 21.63 -4.16 41.95
C ASN A 312 21.08 -5.50 41.44
N ASN A 313 20.57 -6.34 42.35
CA ASN A 313 19.60 -7.37 41.98
C ASN A 313 18.79 -7.88 43.19
N ARG A 314 17.70 -7.19 43.52
CA ARG A 314 16.47 -7.77 44.10
C ARG A 314 15.34 -6.77 44.17
#